data_AF-G4YWH7-F1
#
_entry.id   AF-G4YWH7-F1
#
_cell.length_a   1.000
_cell.length_b   1.000
_cell.length_c   1.000
_cell.angle_alpha   90.00
_cell.angle_beta   90.00
_cell.angle_gamma   90.00
#
_symmetry.space_group_name_H-M   'P 1'
#
loop_
_entity.id
_entity.type
_entity.pdbx_description
1 polymer ?
#
loop_
_entity_poly.entity_id
_entity_poly.type
_entity_poly.pdbx_seq_one_letter_code
_entity_poly.pdbx_strand_id
1 'polypeptide(L)'
;MIRQGKVLEVNGYDHCRFILREFADLYTLHPYRITSDSTAEKVHFRFDKGNTVVARPWLHLDGSVNTKMVLKLKRKVVNIVMCCPGIQDTAVHKKMRKVFSLQDMRSMLEELMADRIIYARVDIAILSPGELRYVDFSRDRLHYFPAVNCMELLGAEACDADLG
;
A
#
# COMPACT_ATOMS: atom_id res chain seq x y z
N MET A 1 -1.81 21.95 -4.76
CA MET A 1 -2.93 22.08 -5.72
C MET A 1 -2.58 21.30 -6.98
N ILE A 2 -2.84 19.99 -6.98
CA ILE A 2 -2.67 19.13 -8.16
C ILE A 2 -3.81 19.48 -9.12
N ARG A 3 -3.52 19.95 -10.34
CA ARG A 3 -4.56 20.26 -11.33
C ARG A 3 -5.35 18.98 -11.63
N GLN A 4 -6.55 18.92 -11.07
CA GLN A 4 -7.70 18.05 -11.38
C GLN A 4 -7.38 16.99 -12.45
N GLY A 5 -6.92 15.82 -12.01
CA GLY A 5 -6.85 14.62 -12.83
C GLY A 5 -5.86 14.61 -14.00
N LYS A 6 -4.94 15.58 -14.14
CA LYS A 6 -3.92 15.52 -15.22
C LYS A 6 -2.68 14.71 -14.87
N VAL A 7 -2.35 14.66 -13.58
CA VAL A 7 -1.22 13.88 -13.07
C VAL A 7 -1.72 12.75 -12.18
N LEU A 8 -1.01 11.63 -12.23
CA LEU A 8 -1.22 10.47 -11.40
C LEU A 8 -0.04 10.33 -10.45
N GLU A 9 -0.34 10.08 -9.18
CA GLU A 9 0.65 9.69 -8.20
C GLU A 9 0.94 8.19 -8.35
N VAL A 10 2.20 7.84 -8.59
CA VAL A 10 2.63 6.48 -8.87
C VAL A 10 3.82 6.07 -8.02
N ASN A 11 4.05 4.76 -7.96
CA ASN A 11 5.17 4.19 -7.24
C ASN A 11 6.50 4.40 -8.00
N GLY A 12 7.41 5.20 -7.43
CA GLY A 12 8.74 5.48 -7.95
C GLY A 12 9.88 4.70 -7.28
N TYR A 13 9.62 3.49 -6.79
CA TYR A 13 10.50 2.61 -6.01
C TYR A 13 10.70 3.05 -4.54
N ASP A 14 11.30 4.21 -4.29
CA ASP A 14 11.59 4.72 -2.94
C ASP A 14 10.94 6.06 -2.63
N HIS A 15 10.22 6.65 -3.58
CA HIS A 15 9.39 7.84 -3.38
C HIS A 15 8.19 7.79 -4.32
N CYS A 16 7.12 8.50 -3.97
CA CYS A 16 6.04 8.79 -4.91
C CYS A 16 6.55 9.64 -6.08
N ARG A 17 6.08 9.35 -7.29
CA ARG A 17 6.29 10.18 -8.47
C ARG A 17 4.96 10.68 -8.98
N PHE A 18 4.93 11.92 -9.44
CA PHE A 18 3.76 12.47 -10.13
C PHE A 18 4.06 12.48 -11.62
N ILE A 19 3.30 11.69 -12.38
CA ILE A 19 3.47 11.57 -13.82
C ILE A 19 2.22 12.03 -14.54
N LEU A 20 2.37 12.54 -15.77
CA LEU A 20 1.23 12.86 -16.62
C LEU A 20 0.52 11.56 -16.99
N ARG A 21 -0.82 11.60 -17.06
CA ARG A 21 -1.64 10.41 -17.38
C ARG A 21 -1.24 9.75 -18.70
N GLU A 22 -0.77 10.52 -19.68
CA GLU A 22 -0.30 10.02 -20.98
C GLU A 22 0.93 9.09 -20.89
N PHE A 23 1.68 9.14 -19.79
CA PHE A 23 2.83 8.27 -19.53
C PHE A 23 2.57 7.28 -18.38
N ALA A 24 1.32 7.14 -17.94
CA ALA A 24 0.97 6.36 -16.75
C ALA A 24 0.87 4.86 -16.98
N ASP A 25 0.75 4.41 -18.22
CA ASP A 25 0.52 3.00 -18.58
C ASP A 25 1.52 2.03 -17.95
N LEU A 26 2.79 2.41 -17.79
CA LEU A 26 3.81 1.57 -17.15
C LEU A 26 3.58 1.33 -15.65
N TYR A 27 2.87 2.25 -15.00
CA TYR A 27 2.68 2.30 -13.54
C TYR A 27 1.26 1.93 -13.13
N THR A 28 0.36 1.73 -14.09
CA THR A 28 -1.05 1.46 -13.85
C THR A 28 -1.47 0.09 -14.38
N LEU A 29 -2.38 -0.54 -13.66
CA LEU A 29 -3.14 -1.66 -14.18
C LEU A 29 -4.38 -1.12 -14.90
N HIS A 30 -4.69 -1.77 -16.02
CA HIS A 30 -5.99 -1.66 -16.69
C HIS A 30 -6.82 -2.88 -16.29
N PRO A 31 -7.74 -2.74 -15.33
CA PRO A 31 -8.67 -3.80 -14.95
C PRO A 31 -9.31 -4.43 -16.18
N TYR A 32 -9.21 -5.75 -16.30
CA TYR A 32 -10.02 -6.47 -17.28
C TYR A 32 -11.28 -7.04 -16.65
N ARG A 33 -12.30 -7.25 -17.48
CA ARG A 33 -13.47 -8.07 -17.17
C ARG A 33 -13.60 -9.18 -18.20
N ILE A 34 -14.06 -10.34 -17.75
CA ILE A 34 -14.40 -11.45 -18.63
C ILE A 34 -15.78 -11.16 -19.22
N THR A 35 -15.91 -11.16 -20.54
CA THR A 35 -17.20 -10.93 -21.19
C THR A 35 -18.05 -12.20 -21.17
N SER A 36 -19.38 -12.02 -21.20
CA SER A 36 -20.37 -13.11 -21.31
C SER A 36 -20.15 -14.02 -22.52
N ASP A 37 -19.49 -13.54 -23.56
CA ASP A 37 -19.18 -14.27 -24.79
C ASP A 37 -18.02 -15.28 -24.60
N SER A 38 -17.49 -15.41 -23.38
CA SER A 38 -16.42 -16.35 -23.05
C SER A 38 -16.94 -17.78 -23.01
N THR A 39 -16.25 -18.68 -23.71
CA THR A 39 -16.53 -20.11 -23.70
C THR A 39 -15.43 -20.86 -22.93
N ALA A 40 -15.66 -22.13 -22.62
CA ALA A 40 -14.66 -22.99 -21.96
C ALA A 40 -13.33 -23.11 -22.77
N GLU A 41 -13.40 -22.92 -24.09
CA GLU A 41 -12.26 -23.02 -25.00
C GLU A 41 -11.60 -21.66 -25.27
N LYS A 42 -12.33 -20.55 -25.04
CA LYS A 42 -11.84 -19.19 -25.34
C LYS A 42 -12.39 -18.15 -24.38
N VAL A 43 -11.49 -17.57 -23.60
CA VAL A 43 -11.81 -16.47 -22.68
C VAL A 43 -11.63 -15.13 -23.40
N HIS A 44 -12.66 -14.30 -23.35
CA HIS A 44 -12.66 -12.97 -23.94
C HIS A 44 -12.47 -11.91 -22.85
N PHE A 45 -11.33 -11.21 -22.92
CA PHE A 45 -10.98 -10.15 -21.98
C PHE A 45 -11.35 -8.77 -22.53
N ARG A 46 -12.06 -7.97 -21.73
CA ARG A 46 -12.34 -6.56 -22.01
C ARG A 46 -11.64 -5.70 -20.97
N PHE A 47 -10.63 -4.96 -21.41
CA PHE A 47 -9.91 -4.00 -20.56
C PHE A 47 -10.68 -2.70 -20.45
N ASP A 48 -10.87 -2.23 -19.22
CA ASP A 48 -11.42 -0.91 -18.95
C ASP A 48 -10.32 0.14 -19.12
N LYS A 49 -10.30 0.81 -20.29
CA LYS A 49 -9.34 1.87 -20.58
C LYS A 49 -9.64 3.18 -19.83
N GLY A 50 -10.86 3.34 -19.30
CA GLY A 50 -11.27 4.56 -18.60
C GLY A 50 -10.94 4.55 -17.11
N ASN A 51 -10.78 3.36 -16.52
CA ASN A 51 -10.59 3.18 -15.09
C ASN A 51 -9.23 2.55 -14.77
N THR A 52 -8.17 3.35 -14.75
CA THR A 52 -6.80 2.89 -14.40
C THR A 52 -6.58 2.93 -12.90
N VAL A 53 -5.97 1.88 -12.36
CA VAL A 53 -5.54 1.83 -10.94
C VAL A 53 -4.02 1.79 -10.86
N VAL A 54 -3.42 2.41 -9.85
CA VAL A 54 -1.96 2.33 -9.63
C VAL A 54 -1.60 0.88 -9.34
N ALA A 55 -0.64 0.34 -10.08
CA ALA A 55 -0.22 -1.04 -9.92
C ALA A 55 0.37 -1.25 -8.53
N ARG A 56 -0.12 -2.28 -7.81
CA ARG A 56 0.40 -2.69 -6.51
C ARG A 56 0.63 -4.20 -6.48
N PRO A 57 1.61 -4.70 -5.71
CA PRO A 57 1.95 -6.12 -5.68
C PRO A 57 0.82 -7.06 -5.22
N TRP A 58 -0.17 -6.54 -4.50
CA TRP A 58 -1.30 -7.30 -3.94
C TRP A 58 -2.61 -7.10 -4.71
N LEU A 59 -2.58 -6.53 -5.91
CA LEU A 59 -3.74 -6.45 -6.79
C LEU A 59 -3.77 -7.60 -7.79
N HIS A 60 -4.97 -8.09 -8.06
CA HIS A 60 -5.26 -8.91 -9.22
C HIS A 60 -5.26 -8.05 -10.50
N LEU A 61 -5.16 -8.71 -11.66
CA LEU A 61 -5.14 -8.03 -12.97
C LEU A 61 -6.48 -7.37 -13.34
N ASP A 62 -7.56 -7.74 -12.66
CA ASP A 62 -8.87 -7.08 -12.74
C ASP A 62 -8.99 -5.88 -11.79
N GLY A 63 -7.89 -5.51 -11.11
CA GLY A 63 -7.83 -4.40 -10.15
C GLY A 63 -8.42 -4.72 -8.78
N SER A 64 -8.96 -5.93 -8.56
CA SER A 64 -9.41 -6.35 -7.23
C SER A 64 -8.21 -6.64 -6.31
N VAL A 65 -8.44 -6.61 -4.99
CA VAL A 65 -7.39 -6.89 -4.00
C VAL A 65 -7.26 -8.40 -3.79
N ASN A 66 -6.04 -8.92 -3.88
CA ASN A 66 -5.74 -10.29 -3.49
C ASN A 66 -5.64 -10.37 -1.96
N THR A 67 -6.78 -10.58 -1.31
CA THR A 67 -6.94 -10.61 0.16
C THR A 67 -5.98 -11.59 0.82
N LYS A 68 -5.85 -12.80 0.27
CA LYS A 68 -4.93 -13.82 0.78
C LYS A 68 -3.47 -13.37 0.75
N MET A 69 -3.06 -12.67 -0.30
CA MET A 69 -1.69 -12.15 -0.42
C MET A 69 -1.47 -10.96 0.51
N VAL A 70 -2.37 -9.97 0.51
CA VAL A 70 -2.23 -8.77 1.33
C VAL A 70 -2.19 -9.12 2.82
N LEU A 71 -3.04 -10.03 3.30
CA LEU A 71 -3.04 -10.48 4.69
C LEU A 71 -1.72 -11.16 5.09
N LYS A 72 -1.16 -12.00 4.21
CA LYS A 72 0.16 -12.63 4.48
C LYS A 72 1.26 -11.58 4.61
N LEU A 73 1.22 -10.55 3.77
CA LEU A 73 2.18 -9.44 3.82
C LEU A 73 1.98 -8.60 5.09
N LYS A 74 0.74 -8.18 5.39
CA LYS A 74 0.38 -7.45 6.62
C LYS A 74 0.83 -8.20 7.87
N ARG A 75 0.50 -9.49 8.01
CA ARG A 75 0.96 -10.34 9.13
C ARG A 75 2.47 -10.34 9.29
N LYS A 76 3.21 -10.45 8.19
CA LYS A 76 4.68 -10.46 8.24
C LYS A 76 5.24 -9.11 8.65
N VAL A 77 4.68 -8.01 8.16
CA VAL A 77 5.06 -6.64 8.55
C VAL A 77 4.76 -6.39 10.03
N VAL A 78 3.55 -6.71 10.49
CA VAL A 78 3.15 -6.56 11.89
C VAL A 78 4.06 -7.37 12.80
N ASN A 79 4.38 -8.62 12.45
CA ASN A 79 5.31 -9.44 13.22
C ASN A 79 6.71 -8.78 13.33
N ILE A 80 7.22 -8.20 12.24
CA ILE A 80 8.49 -7.47 12.26
C ILE A 80 8.43 -6.27 13.22
N VAL A 81 7.34 -5.49 13.19
CA VAL A 81 7.15 -4.32 14.05
C VAL A 81 6.99 -4.73 15.52
N MET A 82 6.29 -5.84 15.81
CA MET A 82 6.19 -6.39 17.16
C MET A 82 7.54 -6.84 17.72
N CYS A 83 8.36 -7.53 16.91
CA CYS A 83 9.69 -7.97 17.33
C CYS A 83 10.72 -6.82 17.42
N CYS A 84 10.46 -5.69 16.76
CA CYS A 84 11.36 -4.53 16.72
C CYS A 84 10.57 -3.22 16.84
N PRO A 85 10.01 -2.87 18.03
CA PRO A 85 9.30 -1.61 18.20
C PRO A 85 10.22 -0.41 17.97
N GLY A 86 9.71 0.62 17.29
CA GLY A 86 10.48 1.79 16.87
C GLY A 86 11.32 1.57 15.61
N ILE A 87 11.05 0.51 14.85
CA ILE A 87 11.73 0.25 13.57
C ILE A 87 11.34 1.28 12.50
N GLN A 88 12.29 1.62 11.62
CA GLN A 88 12.06 2.50 10.47
C GLN A 88 11.61 1.70 9.24
N ASP A 89 10.85 2.33 8.35
CA ASP A 89 10.36 1.78 7.07
C ASP A 89 11.46 1.07 6.25
N THR A 90 12.64 1.68 6.13
CA THR A 90 13.79 1.11 5.39
C THR A 90 14.30 -0.17 6.04
N ALA A 91 14.23 -0.29 7.37
CA ALA A 91 14.61 -1.49 8.10
C ALA A 91 13.52 -2.58 8.03
N VAL A 92 12.23 -2.20 8.05
CA VAL A 92 11.12 -3.12 7.76
C VAL A 92 11.27 -3.69 6.35
N HIS A 93 11.51 -2.84 5.35
CA HIS A 93 11.75 -3.22 3.96
C HIS A 93 12.93 -4.20 3.81
N LYS A 94 14.05 -3.95 4.51
CA LYS A 94 15.19 -4.88 4.58
C LYS A 94 14.82 -6.22 5.23
N LYS A 95 14.11 -6.22 6.37
CA LYS A 95 13.65 -7.46 7.05
C LYS A 95 12.62 -8.23 6.23
N MET A 96 11.84 -7.53 5.41
CA MET A 96 10.95 -8.10 4.40
C MET A 96 11.69 -8.65 3.17
N ARG A 97 13.03 -8.59 3.14
CA ARG A 97 13.89 -9.02 2.03
C ARG A 97 13.58 -8.32 0.71
N LYS A 98 13.09 -7.08 0.77
CA LYS A 98 12.77 -6.26 -0.42
C LYS A 98 11.85 -6.97 -1.43
N VAL A 99 10.86 -7.72 -0.92
CA VAL A 99 9.87 -8.44 -1.74
C VAL A 99 9.09 -7.49 -2.67
N PHE A 100 8.91 -6.25 -2.25
CA PHE A 100 8.33 -5.17 -3.05
C PHE A 100 9.10 -3.87 -2.77
N SER A 101 8.79 -2.82 -3.54
CA SER A 101 9.46 -1.53 -3.45
C SER A 101 9.33 -0.88 -2.06
N LEU A 102 10.22 0.06 -1.73
CA LEU A 102 10.12 0.79 -0.45
C LEU A 102 8.84 1.64 -0.40
N GLN A 103 8.40 2.18 -1.54
CA GLN A 103 7.15 2.94 -1.61
C GLN A 103 5.91 2.06 -1.41
N ASP A 104 5.92 0.80 -1.88
CA ASP A 104 4.84 -0.16 -1.54
C ASP A 104 4.87 -0.53 -0.07
N MET A 105 6.06 -0.62 0.54
CA MET A 105 6.18 -0.81 1.99
C MET A 105 5.55 0.34 2.76
N ARG A 106 5.81 1.58 2.35
CA ARG A 106 5.20 2.76 2.97
C ARG A 106 3.70 2.76 2.83
N SER A 107 3.18 2.48 1.64
CA SER A 107 1.72 2.38 1.45
C SER A 107 1.09 1.26 2.29
N MET A 108 1.77 0.13 2.49
CA MET A 108 1.29 -0.93 3.39
C MET A 108 1.34 -0.50 4.87
N LEU A 109 2.38 0.23 5.28
CA LEU A 109 2.48 0.77 6.64
C LEU A 109 1.41 1.84 6.90
N GLU A 110 1.11 2.68 5.91
CA GLU A 110 0.01 3.65 5.92
C GLU A 110 -1.34 2.97 6.10
N GLU A 111 -1.60 1.88 5.37
CA GLU A 111 -2.82 1.09 5.51
C GLU A 111 -2.94 0.49 6.93
N LEU A 112 -1.87 -0.14 7.45
CA LEU A 112 -1.84 -0.67 8.81
C LEU A 112 -2.02 0.41 9.89
N MET A 113 -1.61 1.66 9.63
CA MET A 113 -1.86 2.79 10.51
C MET A 113 -3.32 3.26 10.44
N ALA A 114 -3.90 3.31 9.25
CA ALA A 114 -5.31 3.64 9.05
C ALA A 114 -6.21 2.63 9.78
N ASP A 115 -5.85 1.34 9.71
CA ASP A 115 -6.50 0.23 10.41
C ASP A 115 -6.20 0.20 11.92
N ARG A 116 -5.36 1.13 12.42
CA ARG A 116 -4.92 1.25 13.82
C ARG A 116 -4.18 0.04 14.36
N ILE A 117 -3.69 -0.85 13.49
CA ILE A 117 -2.92 -2.03 13.86
C ILE A 117 -1.52 -1.63 14.33
N ILE A 118 -0.95 -0.59 13.72
CA ILE A 118 0.31 0.03 14.15
C ILE A 118 0.12 1.54 14.30
N TYR A 119 1.07 2.19 14.97
CA TYR A 119 1.17 3.65 14.97
C TYR A 119 2.62 4.07 14.69
N ALA A 120 2.79 5.28 14.17
CA ALA A 120 4.11 5.86 13.92
C ALA A 120 4.38 7.04 14.86
N ARG A 121 5.65 7.23 15.20
CA ARG A 121 6.16 8.45 15.81
C ARG A 121 7.15 9.10 14.84
N VAL A 122 7.04 10.41 14.71
CA VAL A 122 8.01 11.22 13.96
C VAL A 122 9.15 11.57 14.91
N ASP A 123 10.39 11.54 14.41
CA ASP A 123 11.53 12.06 15.16
C ASP A 123 11.37 13.59 15.38
N ILE A 124 11.18 13.99 16.64
CA ILE A 124 10.80 15.36 17.06
C ILE A 124 11.95 16.36 16.86
N ALA A 125 13.17 15.89 16.58
CA ALA A 125 14.32 16.78 16.33
C ALA A 125 14.12 17.78 15.18
N ILE A 126 13.09 17.58 14.34
CA ILE A 126 12.77 18.41 13.17
C ILE A 126 11.62 19.40 13.46
N LEU A 127 10.96 19.32 14.62
CA LEU A 127 9.75 20.09 14.92
C LEU A 127 9.95 21.00 16.14
N SER A 128 9.52 22.25 16.01
CA SER A 128 9.46 23.17 17.15
C SER A 128 8.23 22.84 18.02
N PRO A 129 8.29 23.03 19.36
CA PRO A 129 7.10 22.85 20.21
C PRO A 129 5.92 23.70 19.71
N GLY A 130 4.78 23.07 19.46
CA GLY A 130 3.55 23.73 18.96
C GLY A 130 3.41 23.79 17.44
N GLU A 131 4.38 23.25 16.68
CA GLU A 131 4.32 23.21 15.22
C GLU A 131 3.39 22.09 14.73
N LEU A 132 2.28 22.48 14.09
CA LEU A 132 1.39 21.57 13.36
C LEU A 132 1.89 21.44 11.92
N ARG A 133 2.59 20.34 11.62
CA ARG A 133 3.09 20.05 10.27
C ARG A 133 2.45 18.77 9.72
N TYR A 134 2.14 18.78 8.43
CA TYR A 134 1.77 17.57 7.71
C TYR A 134 2.99 16.63 7.63
N VAL A 135 2.84 15.41 8.12
CA VAL A 135 3.88 14.38 8.08
C VAL A 135 3.95 13.82 6.67
N ASP A 136 5.10 13.98 6.02
CA ASP A 136 5.37 13.39 4.72
C ASP A 136 6.09 12.04 4.91
N PHE A 137 5.34 10.95 4.77
CA PHE A 137 5.83 9.57 4.92
C PHE A 137 7.01 9.22 4.00
N SER A 138 7.25 9.99 2.94
CA SER A 138 8.39 9.79 2.04
C SER A 138 9.68 10.48 2.51
N ARG A 139 9.55 11.52 3.34
CA ARG A 139 10.67 12.39 3.76
C ARG A 139 10.97 12.32 5.25
N ASP A 140 9.95 12.12 6.07
CA ASP A 140 10.07 12.16 7.51
C ASP A 140 10.54 10.80 8.06
N ARG A 141 11.40 10.84 9.08
CA ARG A 141 11.91 9.63 9.73
C ARG A 141 10.87 9.12 10.71
N LEU A 142 10.10 8.13 10.24
CA LEU A 142 9.05 7.49 11.02
C LEU A 142 9.54 6.23 11.71
N HIS A 143 9.15 6.12 12.98
CA HIS A 143 9.40 4.96 13.81
C HIS A 143 8.07 4.28 14.12
N TYR A 144 7.93 3.01 13.70
CA TYR A 144 6.68 2.26 13.79
C TYR A 144 6.64 1.40 15.05
N PHE A 145 5.48 1.35 15.70
CA PHE A 145 5.21 0.63 16.92
C PHE A 145 3.90 -0.17 16.80
N PRO A 146 3.81 -1.36 17.42
CA PRO A 146 2.55 -2.11 17.43
C PRO A 146 1.52 -1.42 18.32
N ALA A 147 0.26 -1.39 17.90
CA ALA A 147 -0.85 -1.05 18.80
C ALA A 147 -1.01 -2.12 19.89
N VAL A 148 -1.58 -1.73 21.03
CA VAL A 148 -1.77 -2.63 22.18
C VAL A 148 -2.60 -3.86 21.81
N ASN A 149 -3.61 -3.67 20.96
CA ASN A 149 -4.52 -4.69 20.46
C ASN A 149 -4.25 -5.08 19.00
N CYS A 150 -3.01 -4.89 18.50
CA CYS A 150 -2.68 -5.12 17.09
C CYS A 150 -3.04 -6.52 16.57
N MET A 151 -2.92 -7.57 17.41
CA MET A 151 -3.27 -8.94 17.04
C MET A 151 -4.77 -9.15 16.88
N GLU A 152 -5.58 -8.50 17.72
CA GLU A 152 -7.04 -8.55 17.64
C GLU A 152 -7.53 -7.81 16.40
N LEU A 153 -6.99 -6.61 16.14
CA LEU A 153 -7.32 -5.80 14.97
C LEU A 153 -6.94 -6.49 13.66
N LEU A 154 -5.75 -7.08 13.60
CA LEU A 154 -5.30 -7.86 12.45
C LEU A 154 -6.12 -9.15 12.26
N GLY A 155 -6.58 -9.75 13.36
CA GLY A 155 -7.49 -10.90 13.34
C GLY A 155 -8.86 -10.53 12.79
N ALA A 156 -9.43 -9.41 13.22
CA ALA A 156 -10.70 -8.88 12.72
C ALA A 156 -10.64 -8.59 11.21
N GLU A 157 -9.56 -7.95 10.75
CA GLU A 157 -9.35 -7.68 9.32
C GLU A 157 -9.27 -8.97 8.49
N ALA A 158 -8.66 -10.03 9.04
CA ALA A 158 -8.63 -11.33 8.39
C ALA A 158 -10.01 -12.00 8.34
N CYS A 159 -10.82 -11.87 9.39
CA CYS A 159 -12.19 -12.40 9.41
C CYS A 159 -13.09 -11.69 8.38
N ASP A 160 -12.98 -10.36 8.24
CA ASP A 160 -13.75 -9.60 7.26
C ASP A 160 -13.36 -9.99 5.82
N ALA A 161 -12.08 -10.28 5.59
CA ALA A 161 -11.57 -10.69 4.28
C ALA A 161 -11.93 -12.13 3.88
N ASP A 162 -12.26 -13.01 4.83
CA ASP A 162 -12.72 -14.38 4.57
C ASP A 162 -14.24 -14.43 4.27
N LEU A 163 -14.98 -13.34 4.52
CA LEU A 163 -16.44 -13.23 4.29
C LEU A 163 -16.82 -12.56 2.96
N GLY A 164 -15.84 -12.05 2.20
CA GLY A 164 -16.03 -11.43 0.86
C GLY A 164 -15.62 -12.33 -0.28
#